data_AF-A0A6V7VI82-F1
#
_entry.id   AF-A0A6V7VI82-F1
#
_cell.length_a   1.000
_cell.length_b   1.000
_cell.length_c   1.000
_cell.angle_alpha   90.00
_cell.angle_beta   90.00
_cell.angle_gamma   90.00
#
_symmetry.space_group_name_H-M   'P 1'
#
loop_
_entity.id
_entity.type
_entity.pdbx_description
1 polymer ?
#
loop_
_entity_poly.entity_id
_entity_poly.type
_entity_poly.pdbx_seq_one_letter_code
_entity_poly.pdbx_strand_id
1 'polypeptide(L)'
;MSFNNQENGPSPNKRPSFLPHLFDDIQRGAGTTNLKNYYRQIDYESQFNRKFKMMGTTGTFIIEKLPENPEELLRKIIQDCMDQTVEESKNQSINPDRLGALISSQLLDNDIWIPIRKLEKDTIDNILTRFQLVSQSKIEKGSIHGHPFTIKIQTLGVSSLPTNQSIRGRAPQDNATDNFKLKDELFIRIANPNNLCLFYALEITRKYVVKELGDRRKFNKYMQYNHRQMKDVFALLKAAEIPNDLPEYDAVEYVPIVVNFWNNHYKDTGYKFKVFVFASINEKPIFKYGNENFNVPISILHSNNHFDGIRNVGGMFGLNHKYCFTCEKKYRKSKEHDLRCKSLCRLCGRVGSEYPCMATANYFKKCDECGKKYLNDQ
;
A
#
# COMPACT_ATOMS: atom_id res chain seq x y z
N MET A 1 -56.19 25.58 -32.46
CA MET A 1 -56.08 25.59 -30.98
C MET A 1 -55.21 24.41 -30.60
N SER A 2 -53.97 24.70 -30.25
CA SER A 2 -52.90 23.74 -29.99
C SER A 2 -52.97 23.25 -28.55
N PHE A 3 -53.05 21.94 -28.34
CA PHE A 3 -52.84 21.33 -27.03
C PHE A 3 -51.40 20.80 -26.96
N ASN A 4 -50.55 21.55 -26.26
CA ASN A 4 -49.27 21.07 -25.74
C ASN A 4 -49.56 20.20 -24.50
N ASN A 5 -49.33 18.90 -24.58
CA ASN A 5 -49.08 18.07 -23.40
C ASN A 5 -47.57 17.92 -23.26
N GLN A 6 -46.98 18.72 -22.36
CA GLN A 6 -45.61 18.51 -21.91
C GLN A 6 -45.59 17.36 -20.89
N GLU A 7 -44.78 16.36 -21.19
CA GLU A 7 -44.38 15.27 -20.31
C GLU A 7 -43.62 15.84 -19.10
N ASN A 8 -44.17 15.65 -17.91
CA ASN A 8 -43.42 15.79 -16.66
C ASN A 8 -42.51 14.56 -16.48
N GLY A 9 -41.30 14.63 -17.03
CA GLY A 9 -40.23 13.71 -16.69
C GLY A 9 -39.75 13.93 -15.24
N PRO A 10 -39.35 12.87 -14.52
CA PRO A 10 -38.86 13.01 -13.15
C PRO A 10 -37.57 13.84 -13.12
N SER A 11 -37.56 14.82 -12.22
CA SER A 11 -36.42 15.68 -11.90
C SER A 11 -35.15 14.83 -11.66
N PRO A 12 -33.97 15.23 -12.18
CA PRO A 12 -32.74 14.47 -11.97
C PRO A 12 -32.44 14.43 -10.47
N ASN A 13 -32.40 13.22 -9.93
CA ASN A 13 -32.04 12.89 -8.56
C ASN A 13 -30.89 13.78 -8.07
N LYS A 14 -31.22 14.82 -7.28
CA LYS A 14 -30.25 15.50 -6.44
C LYS A 14 -29.66 14.46 -5.50
N ARG A 15 -28.38 14.12 -5.71
CA ARG A 15 -27.60 13.34 -4.76
C ARG A 15 -27.69 14.06 -3.41
N PRO A 16 -28.02 13.38 -2.30
CA PRO A 16 -28.05 14.05 -1.01
C PRO A 16 -26.63 14.48 -0.64
N SER A 17 -26.47 15.68 -0.08
CA SER A 17 -25.19 16.23 0.38
C SER A 17 -24.91 15.75 1.81
N PHE A 18 -23.79 15.06 2.04
CA PHE A 18 -23.59 14.20 3.21
C PHE A 18 -22.42 14.60 4.15
N LEU A 19 -21.83 15.77 4.00
CA LEU A 19 -20.70 16.22 4.83
C LEU A 19 -21.00 17.02 6.13
N PRO A 20 -22.23 17.22 6.67
CA PRO A 20 -22.40 18.03 7.89
C PRO A 20 -21.48 17.58 9.04
N HIS A 21 -21.41 16.28 9.30
CA HIS A 21 -20.76 15.72 10.48
C HIS A 21 -19.23 15.70 10.45
N LEU A 22 -18.63 15.95 9.30
CA LEU A 22 -17.18 16.16 9.19
C LEU A 22 -16.81 17.61 9.39
N PHE A 23 -17.73 18.54 9.61
CA PHE A 23 -17.45 19.97 9.66
C PHE A 23 -18.35 20.73 10.65
N ASP A 24 -18.98 20.01 11.59
CA ASP A 24 -19.95 20.60 12.50
C ASP A 24 -19.31 21.64 13.43
N ASP A 25 -20.00 22.79 13.49
CA ASP A 25 -19.70 24.07 14.14
C ASP A 25 -18.44 24.80 13.65
N ILE A 26 -18.61 25.80 12.75
CA ILE A 26 -17.89 27.12 12.70
C ILE A 26 -18.10 27.82 11.33
N GLN A 27 -18.03 29.15 11.36
CA GLN A 27 -18.35 30.14 10.31
C GLN A 27 -18.07 29.72 8.85
N ARG A 28 -19.15 29.64 8.07
CA ARG A 28 -19.14 29.49 6.61
C ARG A 28 -18.57 30.76 5.97
N GLY A 29 -17.44 30.64 5.29
CA GLY A 29 -16.85 31.74 4.54
C GLY A 29 -17.64 32.01 3.25
N ALA A 30 -17.88 33.29 2.94
CA ALA A 30 -18.52 33.70 1.69
C ALA A 30 -17.76 33.10 0.49
N GLY A 31 -18.50 32.41 -0.39
CA GLY A 31 -17.96 31.70 -1.55
C GLY A 31 -16.96 32.53 -2.33
N THR A 32 -15.69 32.13 -2.28
CA THR A 32 -14.65 32.63 -3.18
C THR A 32 -14.21 31.52 -4.11
N THR A 33 -14.11 31.85 -5.40
CA THR A 33 -13.78 30.98 -6.53
C THR A 33 -12.38 30.37 -6.50
N ASN A 34 -11.56 30.65 -5.47
CA ASN A 34 -10.20 30.13 -5.36
C ASN A 34 -10.04 29.24 -4.11
N LEU A 35 -10.29 27.94 -4.29
CA LEU A 35 -10.18 26.90 -3.26
C LEU A 35 -8.76 26.78 -2.66
N LYS A 36 -7.72 27.30 -3.33
CA LYS A 36 -6.34 27.30 -2.79
C LYS A 36 -6.16 28.15 -1.54
N ASN A 37 -7.10 29.06 -1.24
CA ASN A 37 -7.06 29.87 -0.02
C ASN A 37 -7.60 29.13 1.22
N TYR A 38 -8.11 27.92 1.05
CA TYR A 38 -8.77 27.14 2.11
C TYR A 38 -7.86 26.06 2.71
N TYR A 39 -6.70 25.81 2.11
CA TYR A 39 -5.73 24.82 2.59
C TYR A 39 -4.30 25.30 2.36
N ARG A 40 -3.39 24.79 3.18
CA ARG A 40 -1.95 25.02 3.04
C ARG A 40 -1.22 23.70 2.97
N GLN A 41 -0.32 23.58 2.01
CA GLN A 41 0.67 22.50 1.99
C GLN A 41 1.80 22.84 2.94
N ILE A 42 2.06 21.97 3.91
CA ILE A 42 3.08 22.17 4.94
C ILE A 42 4.36 21.38 4.67
N ASP A 43 4.28 20.32 3.86
CA ASP A 43 5.42 19.50 3.49
C ASP A 43 5.22 18.88 2.11
N TYR A 44 6.34 18.58 1.46
CA TYR A 44 6.38 17.96 0.16
C TYR A 44 7.64 17.11 -0.01
N GLU A 45 7.44 15.84 -0.32
CA GLU A 45 8.52 14.93 -0.70
C GLU A 45 8.22 14.30 -2.06
N SER A 46 9.24 14.21 -2.92
CA SER A 46 9.17 13.42 -4.14
C SER A 46 10.23 12.33 -4.18
N GLN A 47 9.88 11.21 -4.79
CA GLN A 47 10.72 10.02 -4.90
C GLN A 47 10.60 9.44 -6.30
N PHE A 48 11.71 9.48 -7.03
CA PHE A 48 11.79 8.90 -8.36
C PHE A 48 12.51 7.54 -8.32
N ASN A 49 11.94 6.55 -9.00
CA ASN A 49 12.58 5.28 -9.24
C ASN A 49 12.73 5.03 -10.74
N ARG A 50 13.95 5.31 -11.24
CA ARG A 50 14.31 5.14 -12.65
C ARG A 50 14.12 3.71 -13.15
N LYS A 51 14.42 2.72 -12.32
CA LYS A 51 14.35 1.29 -12.69
C LYS A 51 12.93 0.86 -13.01
N PHE A 52 11.94 1.37 -12.27
CA PHE A 52 10.54 0.98 -12.43
C PHE A 52 9.69 2.02 -13.12
N LYS A 53 10.29 3.08 -13.67
CA LYS A 53 9.55 4.20 -14.27
C LYS A 53 8.42 4.65 -13.37
N MET A 54 8.74 4.79 -12.08
CA MET A 54 7.78 5.11 -11.01
C MET A 54 8.15 6.46 -10.43
N MET A 55 7.13 7.29 -10.21
CA MET A 55 7.26 8.54 -9.49
C MET A 55 6.29 8.52 -8.33
N GLY A 56 6.76 8.92 -7.16
CA GLY A 56 5.94 9.07 -5.97
C GLY A 56 6.07 10.47 -5.43
N THR A 57 4.95 11.10 -5.09
CA THR A 57 4.94 12.35 -4.35
C THR A 57 4.16 12.15 -3.06
N THR A 58 4.53 12.89 -2.02
CA THR A 58 3.81 12.93 -0.76
C THR A 58 3.66 14.39 -0.37
N GLY A 59 2.42 14.89 -0.38
CA GLY A 59 2.09 16.21 0.14
C GLY A 59 1.45 16.07 1.52
N THR A 60 1.85 16.94 2.45
CA THR A 60 1.16 17.09 3.74
C THR A 60 0.38 18.40 3.73
N PHE A 61 -0.89 18.35 4.09
CA PHE A 61 -1.83 19.46 3.97
C PHE A 61 -2.54 19.73 5.30
N ILE A 62 -2.89 20.99 5.53
CA ILE A 62 -3.82 21.43 6.58
C ILE A 62 -4.93 22.22 5.90
N ILE A 63 -6.19 21.87 6.18
CA ILE A 63 -7.35 22.68 5.78
C ILE A 63 -7.53 23.76 6.84
N GLU A 64 -7.35 25.03 6.46
CA GLU A 64 -7.40 26.18 7.36
C GLU A 64 -8.80 26.78 7.45
N LYS A 65 -9.59 26.66 6.38
CA LYS A 65 -10.97 27.14 6.29
C LYS A 65 -11.82 26.16 5.50
N LEU A 66 -13.13 26.20 5.71
CA LEU A 66 -14.07 25.35 4.98
C LEU A 66 -14.89 26.16 3.99
N PRO A 67 -14.89 25.79 2.70
CA PRO A 67 -15.81 26.36 1.73
C PRO A 67 -17.21 25.75 1.90
N GLU A 68 -18.20 26.33 1.22
CA GLU A 68 -19.58 25.80 1.20
C GLU A 68 -19.65 24.34 0.72
N ASN A 69 -18.72 23.93 -0.15
CA ASN A 69 -18.59 22.56 -0.63
C ASN A 69 -17.21 21.96 -0.28
N PRO A 70 -17.04 21.35 0.91
CA PRO A 70 -15.78 20.74 1.31
C PRO A 70 -15.36 19.52 0.48
N GLU A 71 -16.31 18.84 -0.19
CA GLU A 71 -16.00 17.72 -1.09
C GLU A 71 -15.21 18.21 -2.30
N GLU A 72 -15.61 19.36 -2.83
CA GLU A 72 -14.95 19.99 -3.97
C GLU A 72 -13.55 20.49 -3.61
N LEU A 73 -13.36 20.96 -2.37
CA LEU A 73 -12.03 21.26 -1.83
C LEU A 73 -11.14 20.01 -1.81
N LEU A 74 -11.62 18.91 -1.24
CA LEU A 74 -10.84 17.67 -1.15
C LEU A 74 -10.53 17.11 -2.53
N ARG A 75 -11.52 17.11 -3.44
CA ARG A 75 -11.35 16.78 -4.86
C ARG A 75 -10.23 17.61 -5.48
N LYS A 76 -10.21 18.92 -5.21
CA LYS A 76 -9.20 19.83 -5.74
C LYS A 76 -7.80 19.52 -5.19
N ILE A 77 -7.67 19.27 -3.89
CA ILE A 77 -6.37 18.90 -3.28
C ILE A 77 -5.83 17.61 -3.91
N ILE A 78 -6.69 16.58 -4.05
CA ILE A 78 -6.30 15.30 -4.66
C ILE A 78 -5.91 15.49 -6.13
N GLN A 79 -6.70 16.24 -6.89
CA GLN A 79 -6.39 16.55 -8.29
C GLN A 79 -5.05 17.26 -8.42
N ASP A 80 -4.78 18.28 -7.59
CA ASP A 80 -3.52 19.02 -7.63
C ASP A 80 -2.32 18.10 -7.32
N CYS A 81 -2.45 17.19 -6.34
CA CYS A 81 -1.42 16.19 -6.06
C CYS A 81 -1.20 15.23 -7.24
N MET A 82 -2.28 14.80 -7.89
CA MET A 82 -2.21 13.90 -9.05
C MET A 82 -1.56 14.59 -10.24
N ASP A 83 -1.99 15.79 -10.58
CA ASP A 83 -1.46 16.59 -11.70
C ASP A 83 0.02 16.87 -11.49
N GLN A 84 0.42 17.29 -10.29
CA GLN A 84 1.81 17.52 -9.95
C GLN A 84 2.65 16.23 -10.09
N THR A 85 2.14 15.09 -9.62
CA THR A 85 2.86 13.81 -9.75
C THR A 85 3.01 13.38 -11.20
N VAL A 86 1.96 13.57 -12.02
CA VAL A 86 1.98 13.25 -13.45
C VAL A 86 2.94 14.16 -14.19
N GLU A 87 2.96 15.45 -13.87
CA GLU A 87 3.90 16.42 -14.43
C GLU A 87 5.34 16.06 -14.06
N GLU A 88 5.62 15.78 -12.78
CA GLU A 88 6.95 15.36 -12.34
C GLU A 88 7.37 14.02 -12.96
N SER A 89 6.43 13.11 -13.21
CA SER A 89 6.69 11.88 -13.95
C SER A 89 7.17 12.17 -15.37
N LYS A 90 6.45 13.05 -16.09
CA LYS A 90 6.80 13.46 -17.45
C LYS A 90 8.16 14.15 -17.50
N ASN A 91 8.46 15.00 -16.52
CA ASN A 91 9.78 15.64 -16.38
C ASN A 91 10.92 14.63 -16.18
N GLN A 92 10.62 13.46 -15.60
CA GLN A 92 11.55 12.33 -15.46
C GLN A 92 11.50 11.34 -16.64
N SER A 93 10.89 11.72 -17.77
CA SER A 93 10.67 10.86 -18.95
C SER A 93 9.95 9.54 -18.61
N ILE A 94 8.99 9.60 -17.68
CA ILE A 94 8.01 8.54 -17.44
C ILE A 94 6.71 8.96 -18.11
N ASN A 95 6.12 8.06 -18.91
CA ASN A 95 4.74 8.19 -19.36
C ASN A 95 3.85 7.40 -18.40
N PRO A 96 3.20 8.05 -17.41
CA PRO A 96 2.42 7.35 -16.41
C PRO A 96 1.13 6.80 -17.02
N ASP A 97 0.93 5.50 -16.91
CA ASP A 97 -0.28 4.79 -17.36
C ASP A 97 -1.07 4.16 -16.20
N ARG A 98 -0.48 4.14 -15.00
CA ARG A 98 -1.13 3.68 -13.77
C ARG A 98 -0.88 4.63 -12.60
N LEU A 99 -1.81 4.65 -11.65
CA LEU A 99 -1.76 5.47 -10.45
C LEU A 99 -2.34 4.74 -9.23
N GLY A 100 -1.70 4.91 -8.09
CA GLY A 100 -2.21 4.57 -6.76
C GLY A 100 -2.16 5.78 -5.83
N ALA A 101 -2.92 5.73 -4.74
CA ALA A 101 -2.95 6.80 -3.75
C ALA A 101 -3.01 6.23 -2.33
N LEU A 102 -2.49 6.97 -1.37
CA LEU A 102 -2.62 6.71 0.06
C LEU A 102 -2.93 8.02 0.74
N ILE A 103 -4.05 8.08 1.47
CA ILE A 103 -4.43 9.24 2.27
C ILE A 103 -4.38 8.83 3.73
N SER A 104 -3.54 9.50 4.53
CA SER A 104 -3.34 9.19 5.94
C SER A 104 -3.62 10.42 6.79
N SER A 105 -4.26 10.23 7.93
CA SER A 105 -4.44 11.27 8.95
C SER A 105 -4.53 10.62 10.31
N GLN A 106 -4.10 11.33 11.35
CA GLN A 106 -4.26 10.86 12.74
C GLN A 106 -5.74 10.74 13.15
N LEU A 107 -6.63 11.40 12.41
CA LEU A 107 -8.08 11.40 12.66
C LEU A 107 -8.81 10.33 11.83
N LEU A 108 -8.12 9.64 10.92
CA LEU A 108 -8.66 8.49 10.22
C LEU A 108 -8.36 7.22 11.03
N ASP A 109 -9.36 6.34 11.18
CA ASP A 109 -9.16 5.04 11.85
C ASP A 109 -8.25 4.11 11.04
N ASN A 110 -8.32 4.22 9.71
CA ASN A 110 -7.42 3.54 8.80
C ASN A 110 -7.07 4.47 7.63
N ASP A 111 -5.82 4.37 7.17
CA ASP A 111 -5.40 5.03 5.95
C ASP A 111 -6.27 4.59 4.77
N ILE A 112 -6.68 5.58 3.98
CA ILE A 112 -7.46 5.34 2.77
C ILE A 112 -6.46 5.00 1.67
N TRP A 113 -6.30 3.69 1.50
CA TRP A 113 -5.39 3.16 0.51
C TRP A 113 -6.12 2.83 -0.78
N ILE A 114 -5.50 3.23 -1.89
CA ILE A 114 -6.01 3.07 -3.24
C ILE A 114 -4.97 2.36 -4.07
N PRO A 115 -5.28 1.15 -4.55
CA PRO A 115 -4.34 0.32 -5.26
C PRO A 115 -3.89 0.99 -6.55
N ILE A 116 -2.64 0.73 -6.96
CA ILE A 116 -2.15 1.13 -8.29
C ILE A 116 -3.00 0.46 -9.36
N ARG A 117 -3.68 1.25 -10.18
CA ARG A 117 -4.59 0.83 -11.25
C ARG A 117 -4.40 1.72 -12.48
N LYS A 118 -4.98 1.34 -13.61
CA LYS A 118 -4.92 2.16 -14.83
C LYS A 118 -5.49 3.55 -14.56
N LEU A 119 -4.85 4.56 -15.13
CA LEU A 119 -5.31 5.94 -15.04
C LEU A 119 -6.53 6.11 -15.96
N GLU A 120 -7.72 6.19 -15.36
CA GLU A 120 -9.00 6.38 -16.07
C GLU A 120 -9.59 7.76 -15.72
N LYS A 121 -10.54 8.25 -16.53
CA LYS A 121 -11.18 9.56 -16.34
C LYS A 121 -11.81 9.71 -14.94
N ASP A 122 -12.32 8.62 -14.39
CA ASP A 122 -13.06 8.61 -13.12
C ASP A 122 -12.16 8.26 -11.92
N THR A 123 -10.84 8.31 -12.08
CA THR A 123 -9.89 7.92 -11.02
C THR A 123 -10.13 8.70 -9.73
N ILE A 124 -10.39 10.01 -9.84
CA ILE A 124 -10.62 10.89 -8.67
C ILE A 124 -11.94 10.60 -7.99
N ASP A 125 -13.00 10.36 -8.76
CA ASP A 125 -14.30 9.98 -8.20
C ASP A 125 -14.21 8.65 -7.44
N ASN A 126 -13.42 7.71 -7.96
CA ASN A 126 -13.13 6.46 -7.26
C ASN A 126 -12.30 6.67 -5.98
N ILE A 127 -11.40 7.67 -5.95
CA ILE A 127 -10.65 8.04 -4.73
C ILE A 127 -11.61 8.62 -3.68
N LEU A 128 -12.44 9.57 -4.09
CA LEU A 128 -13.41 10.23 -3.22
C LEU A 128 -14.46 9.26 -2.69
N THR A 129 -14.96 8.34 -3.52
CA THR A 129 -15.91 7.30 -3.09
C THR A 129 -15.30 6.43 -1.99
N ARG A 130 -14.01 6.07 -2.11
CA ARG A 130 -13.35 5.28 -1.08
C ARG A 130 -13.07 6.09 0.19
N PHE A 131 -12.78 7.37 0.04
CA PHE A 131 -12.71 8.31 1.16
C PHE A 131 -14.05 8.38 1.92
N GLN A 132 -15.17 8.48 1.21
CA GLN A 132 -16.52 8.49 1.79
C GLN A 132 -16.85 7.19 2.54
N LEU A 133 -16.52 6.03 1.98
CA LEU A 133 -16.80 4.74 2.62
C LEU A 133 -15.99 4.55 3.92
N VAL A 134 -14.77 5.08 3.97
CA VAL A 134 -13.94 5.01 5.18
C VAL A 134 -14.40 6.03 6.22
N SER A 135 -14.78 7.24 5.81
CA SER A 135 -15.28 8.27 6.74
C SER A 135 -16.64 7.93 7.36
N GLN A 136 -17.50 7.20 6.65
CA GLN A 136 -18.78 6.71 7.17
C GLN A 136 -18.63 5.59 8.22
N SER A 137 -17.45 4.97 8.32
CA SER A 137 -17.28 3.74 9.10
C SER A 137 -17.17 3.93 10.63
N LYS A 138 -17.09 5.17 11.16
CA LYS A 138 -17.36 5.53 12.57
C LYS A 138 -17.29 7.06 12.81
N ILE A 139 -18.31 7.59 13.50
CA ILE A 139 -18.59 9.04 13.70
C ILE A 139 -17.75 9.67 14.83
N GLU A 140 -16.97 8.90 15.59
CA GLU A 140 -16.49 9.32 16.93
C GLU A 140 -15.19 10.15 16.98
N LYS A 141 -14.40 10.29 15.90
CA LYS A 141 -13.05 10.93 15.96
C LYS A 141 -12.90 12.32 15.32
N GLY A 142 -13.97 12.91 14.80
CA GLY A 142 -13.97 14.30 14.33
C GLY A 142 -13.35 14.54 12.95
N SER A 143 -13.27 15.83 12.58
CA SER A 143 -12.94 16.33 11.25
C SER A 143 -11.44 16.41 10.94
N ILE A 144 -11.03 16.10 9.71
CA ILE A 144 -9.68 16.44 9.19
C ILE A 144 -9.41 17.96 9.10
N HIS A 145 -10.42 18.80 9.31
CA HIS A 145 -10.29 20.26 9.40
C HIS A 145 -9.32 20.67 10.51
N GLY A 146 -8.46 21.65 10.23
CA GLY A 146 -7.48 22.18 11.18
C GLY A 146 -6.35 21.20 11.56
N HIS A 147 -6.34 19.97 11.01
CA HIS A 147 -5.36 18.95 11.33
C HIS A 147 -4.55 18.52 10.09
N PRO A 148 -3.27 18.17 10.26
CA PRO A 148 -2.46 17.66 9.17
C PRO A 148 -2.97 16.31 8.66
N PHE A 149 -2.99 16.16 7.35
CA PHE A 149 -3.15 14.87 6.67
C PHE A 149 -2.20 14.78 5.48
N THR A 150 -1.84 13.57 5.09
CA THR A 150 -0.93 13.31 3.98
C THR A 150 -1.70 12.71 2.81
N ILE A 151 -1.35 13.13 1.60
CA ILE A 151 -1.74 12.48 0.36
C ILE A 151 -0.46 12.06 -0.34
N LYS A 152 -0.29 10.75 -0.49
CA LYS A 152 0.77 10.16 -1.30
C LYS A 152 0.19 9.65 -2.60
N ILE A 153 0.69 10.16 -3.72
CA ILE A 153 0.35 9.68 -5.06
C ILE A 153 1.54 8.94 -5.63
N GLN A 154 1.29 7.80 -6.27
CA GLN A 154 2.31 7.04 -6.98
C GLN A 154 1.84 6.79 -8.40
N THR A 155 2.63 7.22 -9.37
CA THR A 155 2.44 6.92 -10.78
C THR A 155 3.45 5.89 -11.25
N LEU A 156 3.08 5.16 -12.28
CA LEU A 156 3.89 4.12 -12.87
C LEU A 156 3.69 4.13 -14.38
N GLY A 157 4.77 4.00 -15.14
CA GLY A 157 4.75 3.90 -16.60
C GLY A 157 5.09 2.50 -17.08
N VAL A 158 4.19 1.53 -16.88
CA VAL A 158 4.44 0.10 -17.18
C VAL A 158 4.73 -0.13 -18.65
N SER A 159 3.94 0.50 -19.53
CA SER A 159 4.11 0.44 -20.99
C SER A 159 5.45 0.97 -21.49
N SER A 160 6.15 1.78 -20.70
CA SER A 160 7.44 2.39 -21.04
C SER A 160 8.66 1.64 -20.49
N LEU A 161 8.46 0.53 -19.76
CA LEU A 161 9.55 -0.26 -19.21
C LEU A 161 10.15 -1.18 -20.27
N PRO A 162 11.48 -1.11 -20.52
CA PRO A 162 12.17 -2.12 -21.30
C PRO A 162 11.90 -3.52 -20.72
N THR A 163 11.63 -4.52 -21.56
CA THR A 163 11.32 -5.90 -21.13
C THR A 163 12.40 -6.50 -20.23
N ASN A 164 13.66 -6.10 -20.39
CA ASN A 164 14.80 -6.47 -19.53
C ASN A 164 14.91 -5.70 -18.20
N GLN A 165 14.10 -4.66 -17.99
CA GLN A 165 14.01 -3.87 -16.74
C GLN A 165 12.74 -4.20 -15.92
N SER A 166 11.83 -4.97 -16.51
CA SER A 166 10.64 -5.51 -15.86
C SER A 166 10.99 -6.60 -14.82
N ILE A 167 10.21 -6.71 -13.74
CA ILE A 167 10.42 -7.74 -12.72
C ILE A 167 9.63 -9.00 -13.14
N ARG A 168 10.06 -9.63 -14.23
CA ARG A 168 9.35 -10.80 -14.79
C ARG A 168 10.00 -12.11 -14.40
N GLY A 169 9.15 -13.09 -14.14
CA GLY A 169 9.53 -14.47 -13.82
C GLY A 169 9.50 -15.36 -15.07
N ARG A 170 10.46 -16.28 -15.18
CA ARG A 170 10.59 -17.33 -16.19
C ARG A 170 10.88 -18.66 -15.50
N ALA A 171 10.73 -19.76 -16.24
CA ALA A 171 11.13 -21.08 -15.75
C ALA A 171 12.64 -21.12 -15.44
N PRO A 172 13.09 -21.91 -14.45
CA PRO A 172 14.51 -22.02 -14.11
C PRO A 172 15.34 -22.42 -15.34
N GLN A 173 16.46 -21.73 -15.58
CA GLN A 173 17.46 -22.17 -16.57
C GLN A 173 18.62 -22.85 -15.86
N ASP A 174 19.04 -24.02 -16.34
CA ASP A 174 20.10 -24.85 -15.76
C ASP A 174 21.49 -24.17 -15.69
N ASN A 175 21.67 -23.01 -16.35
CA ASN A 175 22.95 -22.31 -16.49
C ASN A 175 22.99 -20.93 -15.81
N ALA A 176 22.32 -20.75 -14.68
CA ALA A 176 22.46 -19.53 -13.90
C ALA A 176 23.81 -19.51 -13.18
N THR A 177 24.74 -18.67 -13.65
CA THR A 177 25.96 -18.33 -12.91
C THR A 177 25.59 -17.64 -11.59
N ASP A 178 25.67 -18.41 -10.50
CA ASP A 178 25.44 -17.96 -9.13
C ASP A 178 26.47 -16.90 -8.72
N ASN A 179 26.16 -15.62 -8.95
CA ASN A 179 26.93 -14.50 -8.41
C ASN A 179 26.62 -14.23 -6.91
N PHE A 180 25.77 -15.04 -6.27
CA PHE A 180 25.39 -14.85 -4.87
C PHE A 180 25.60 -16.14 -4.06
N LYS A 181 26.76 -16.25 -3.37
CA LYS A 181 27.00 -17.26 -2.32
C LYS A 181 26.19 -16.92 -1.05
N LEU A 182 24.88 -16.85 -1.15
CA LEU A 182 23.98 -16.73 -0.01
C LEU A 182 23.61 -18.14 0.48
N LYS A 183 23.49 -18.33 1.80
CA LYS A 183 23.17 -19.64 2.37
C LYS A 183 21.76 -20.05 1.92
N ASP A 184 21.65 -21.21 1.26
CA ASP A 184 20.36 -21.73 0.74
C ASP A 184 19.26 -21.83 1.80
N GLU A 185 19.65 -22.06 3.06
CA GLU A 185 18.73 -22.15 4.20
C GLU A 185 17.88 -20.88 4.42
N LEU A 186 18.34 -19.72 3.91
CA LEU A 186 17.67 -18.43 4.00
C LEU A 186 16.49 -18.31 3.02
N PHE A 187 16.41 -19.18 2.02
CA PHE A 187 15.43 -19.10 0.95
C PHE A 187 14.43 -20.25 0.98
N ILE A 188 13.28 -19.98 0.39
CA ILE A 188 12.32 -20.98 -0.05
C ILE A 188 12.54 -21.10 -1.55
N ARG A 189 13.39 -22.06 -1.95
CA ARG A 189 13.70 -22.30 -3.36
C ARG A 189 12.45 -22.78 -4.09
N ILE A 190 12.10 -22.09 -5.17
CA ILE A 190 10.97 -22.41 -6.01
C ILE A 190 11.48 -23.21 -7.20
N ALA A 191 11.05 -24.47 -7.28
CA ALA A 191 11.32 -25.34 -8.41
C ALA A 191 9.99 -25.65 -9.10
N ASN A 192 9.63 -24.84 -10.08
CA ASN A 192 8.38 -25.00 -10.84
C ASN A 192 8.68 -25.25 -12.33
N PRO A 193 7.89 -26.10 -13.02
CA PRO A 193 8.14 -26.47 -14.41
C PRO A 193 7.62 -25.44 -15.43
N ASN A 194 7.01 -24.34 -14.98
CA ASN A 194 6.30 -23.36 -15.80
C ASN A 194 6.82 -21.94 -15.53
N ASN A 195 6.19 -20.94 -16.15
CA ASN A 195 6.54 -19.53 -15.98
C ASN A 195 5.82 -18.84 -14.80
N LEU A 196 5.21 -19.62 -13.90
CA LEU A 196 4.42 -19.10 -12.78
C LEU A 196 5.26 -18.86 -11.51
N CYS A 197 6.59 -18.78 -11.60
CA CYS A 197 7.48 -18.73 -10.43
C CYS A 197 7.15 -17.58 -9.47
N LEU A 198 6.66 -16.44 -9.97
CA LEU A 198 6.14 -15.34 -9.15
C LEU A 198 5.03 -15.81 -8.20
N PHE A 199 4.04 -16.54 -8.71
CA PHE A 199 2.89 -16.98 -7.92
C PHE A 199 3.24 -18.13 -6.97
N TYR A 200 4.15 -19.02 -7.39
CA TYR A 200 4.72 -20.01 -6.47
C TYR A 200 5.47 -19.32 -5.32
N ALA A 201 6.34 -18.34 -5.61
CA ALA A 201 7.06 -17.61 -4.59
C ALA A 201 6.11 -16.88 -3.63
N LEU A 202 5.08 -16.21 -4.16
CA LEU A 202 4.05 -15.53 -3.38
C LEU A 202 3.29 -16.51 -2.47
N GLU A 203 2.67 -17.54 -3.03
CA GLU A 203 1.75 -18.42 -2.30
C GLU A 203 2.48 -19.31 -1.29
N ILE A 204 3.64 -19.86 -1.67
CA ILE A 204 4.44 -20.70 -0.77
C ILE A 204 5.03 -19.86 0.37
N THR A 205 5.52 -18.65 0.09
CA THR A 205 6.03 -17.75 1.14
C THR A 205 4.91 -17.31 2.07
N ARG A 206 3.71 -17.02 1.55
CA ARG A 206 2.53 -16.73 2.38
C ARG A 206 2.25 -17.86 3.36
N LYS A 207 2.12 -19.11 2.87
CA LYS A 207 1.88 -20.30 3.70
C LYS A 207 2.96 -20.48 4.77
N TYR A 208 4.21 -20.20 4.43
CA TYR A 208 5.34 -20.22 5.38
C TYR A 208 5.18 -19.16 6.48
N VAL A 209 4.94 -17.90 6.11
CA VAL A 209 4.89 -16.76 7.04
C VAL A 209 3.68 -16.87 7.97
N VAL A 210 2.50 -17.20 7.45
CA VAL A 210 1.28 -17.34 8.27
C VAL A 210 1.17 -18.70 8.98
N LYS A 211 2.16 -19.59 8.78
CA LYS A 211 2.20 -20.95 9.34
C LYS A 211 0.95 -21.77 9.02
N GLU A 212 0.39 -21.61 7.83
CA GLU A 212 -0.84 -22.31 7.41
C GLU A 212 -0.71 -23.83 7.50
N LEU A 213 0.48 -24.35 7.18
CA LEU A 213 0.77 -25.77 7.22
C LEU A 213 1.18 -26.27 8.62
N GLY A 214 1.20 -25.38 9.62
CA GLY A 214 1.61 -25.68 10.99
C GLY A 214 3.13 -25.65 11.16
N ASP A 215 3.72 -26.82 11.38
CA ASP A 215 5.14 -26.95 11.72
C ASP A 215 6.07 -27.06 10.50
N ARG A 216 7.38 -26.99 10.77
CA ARG A 216 8.44 -27.07 9.75
C ARG A 216 8.45 -28.41 9.01
N ARG A 217 8.06 -29.52 9.65
CA ARG A 217 8.03 -30.85 9.00
C ARG A 217 6.93 -30.90 7.95
N LYS A 218 5.73 -30.41 8.29
CA LYS A 218 4.60 -30.31 7.35
C LYS A 218 4.91 -29.37 6.18
N PHE A 219 5.55 -28.23 6.46
CA PHE A 219 6.02 -27.33 5.41
C PHE A 219 7.04 -28.00 4.48
N ASN A 220 8.07 -28.65 5.03
CA ASN A 220 9.07 -29.37 4.23
C ASN A 220 8.43 -30.48 3.40
N LYS A 221 7.47 -31.22 3.98
CA LYS A 221 6.69 -32.23 3.26
C LYS A 221 5.94 -31.59 2.08
N TYR A 222 5.28 -30.45 2.29
CA TYR A 222 4.63 -29.70 1.21
C TYR A 222 5.61 -29.26 0.10
N MET A 223 6.82 -28.85 0.46
CA MET A 223 7.86 -28.48 -0.51
C MET A 223 8.30 -29.63 -1.42
N GLN A 224 8.05 -30.90 -1.04
CA GLN A 224 8.36 -32.08 -1.85
C GLN A 224 7.25 -32.46 -2.85
N TYR A 225 6.04 -31.90 -2.73
CA TYR A 225 4.91 -32.26 -3.58
C TYR A 225 4.52 -31.14 -4.55
N ASN A 226 5.21 -31.11 -5.70
CA ASN A 226 4.97 -30.12 -6.77
C ASN A 226 3.50 -30.05 -7.22
N HIS A 227 2.81 -31.20 -7.28
CA HIS A 227 1.38 -31.23 -7.64
C HIS A 227 0.50 -30.43 -6.66
N ARG A 228 0.79 -30.50 -5.35
CA ARG A 228 0.03 -29.76 -4.34
C ARG A 228 0.31 -28.26 -4.43
N GLN A 229 1.57 -27.88 -4.63
CA GLN A 229 1.96 -26.48 -4.86
C GLN A 229 1.29 -25.91 -6.11
N MET A 230 1.28 -26.69 -7.20
CA MET A 230 0.63 -26.32 -8.45
C MET A 230 -0.87 -26.12 -8.29
N LYS A 231 -1.54 -27.03 -7.56
CA LYS A 231 -2.97 -26.90 -7.25
C LYS A 231 -3.27 -25.61 -6.48
N ASP A 232 -2.47 -25.28 -5.48
CA ASP A 232 -2.64 -24.07 -4.67
C ASP A 232 -2.40 -22.81 -5.51
N VAL A 233 -1.39 -22.80 -6.39
CA VAL A 233 -1.10 -21.69 -7.31
C VAL A 233 -2.23 -21.50 -8.33
N PHE A 234 -2.75 -22.57 -8.94
CA PHE A 234 -3.88 -22.44 -9.87
C PHE A 234 -5.16 -21.99 -9.18
N ALA A 235 -5.39 -22.41 -7.93
CA ALA A 235 -6.49 -21.91 -7.13
C ALA A 235 -6.35 -20.39 -6.88
N LEU A 236 -5.13 -19.92 -6.56
CA LEU A 236 -4.83 -18.49 -6.42
C LEU A 236 -5.13 -17.73 -7.72
N LEU A 237 -4.57 -18.19 -8.85
CA LEU A 237 -4.76 -17.51 -10.15
C LEU A 237 -6.23 -17.41 -10.53
N LYS A 238 -6.97 -18.51 -10.37
CA LYS A 238 -8.41 -18.54 -10.64
C LYS A 238 -9.18 -17.59 -9.73
N ALA A 239 -8.88 -17.59 -8.43
CA ALA A 239 -9.59 -16.75 -7.46
C ALA A 239 -9.27 -15.26 -7.60
N ALA A 240 -8.07 -14.94 -8.09
CA ALA A 240 -7.62 -13.57 -8.35
C ALA A 240 -7.90 -13.10 -9.79
N GLU A 241 -8.58 -13.91 -10.61
CA GLU A 241 -8.90 -13.64 -12.02
C GLU A 241 -7.66 -13.32 -12.87
N ILE A 242 -6.55 -14.00 -12.59
CA ILE A 242 -5.29 -13.83 -13.31
C ILE A 242 -5.20 -14.90 -14.42
N PRO A 243 -5.02 -14.51 -15.70
CA PRO A 243 -4.77 -15.47 -16.77
C PRO A 243 -3.53 -16.32 -16.48
N ASN A 244 -3.57 -17.61 -16.81
CA ASN A 244 -2.47 -18.55 -16.51
C ASN A 244 -1.69 -18.99 -17.76
N ASP A 245 -2.01 -18.42 -18.92
CA ASP A 245 -1.48 -18.72 -20.24
C ASP A 245 -0.52 -17.65 -20.78
N LEU A 246 -0.28 -16.58 -20.02
CA LEU A 246 0.66 -15.53 -20.41
C LEU A 246 2.10 -16.05 -20.37
N PRO A 247 2.98 -15.58 -21.28
CA PRO A 247 4.37 -16.04 -21.37
C PRO A 247 5.25 -15.62 -20.18
N GLU A 248 4.91 -14.52 -19.51
CA GLU A 248 5.63 -14.01 -18.34
C GLU A 248 4.73 -13.09 -17.51
N TYR A 249 5.05 -12.98 -16.21
CA TYR A 249 4.27 -12.21 -15.24
C TYR A 249 5.15 -11.16 -14.56
N ASP A 250 4.77 -9.90 -14.70
CA ASP A 250 5.46 -8.76 -14.09
C ASP A 250 5.02 -8.58 -12.62
N ALA A 251 5.97 -8.60 -11.68
CA ALA A 251 5.63 -8.40 -10.28
C ALA A 251 4.94 -7.06 -10.00
N VAL A 252 5.24 -6.01 -10.76
CA VAL A 252 4.61 -4.70 -10.59
C VAL A 252 3.13 -4.74 -10.97
N GLU A 253 2.74 -5.62 -11.89
CA GLU A 253 1.35 -5.80 -12.30
C GLU A 253 0.61 -6.82 -11.40
N TYR A 254 1.21 -7.99 -11.18
CA TYR A 254 0.50 -9.11 -10.58
C TYR A 254 0.61 -9.21 -9.06
N VAL A 255 1.68 -8.69 -8.44
CA VAL A 255 1.75 -8.62 -6.96
C VAL A 255 0.60 -7.77 -6.41
N PRO A 256 0.27 -6.59 -6.98
CA PRO A 256 -0.91 -5.84 -6.55
C PRO A 256 -2.20 -6.64 -6.51
N ILE A 257 -2.49 -7.38 -7.58
CA ILE A 257 -3.70 -8.18 -7.72
C ILE A 257 -3.75 -9.24 -6.62
N VAL A 258 -2.66 -9.98 -6.43
CA VAL A 258 -2.55 -11.04 -5.41
C VAL A 258 -2.67 -10.47 -3.99
N VAL A 259 -1.99 -9.37 -3.68
CA VAL A 259 -2.03 -8.75 -2.35
C VAL A 259 -3.43 -8.21 -2.03
N ASN A 260 -4.11 -7.61 -3.01
CA ASN A 260 -5.49 -7.15 -2.84
C ASN A 260 -6.44 -8.32 -2.60
N PHE A 261 -6.31 -9.38 -3.39
CA PHE A 261 -7.05 -10.61 -3.19
C PHE A 261 -6.85 -11.17 -1.78
N TRP A 262 -5.60 -11.31 -1.31
CA TRP A 262 -5.32 -11.81 0.03
C TRP A 262 -5.89 -10.90 1.13
N ASN A 263 -5.69 -9.59 1.04
CA ASN A 263 -6.21 -8.66 2.05
C ASN A 263 -7.75 -8.67 2.12
N ASN A 264 -8.43 -8.93 1.01
CA ASN A 264 -9.88 -9.12 1.00
C ASN A 264 -10.29 -10.50 1.53
N HIS A 265 -9.60 -11.56 1.09
CA HIS A 265 -9.91 -12.94 1.45
C HIS A 265 -9.67 -13.24 2.93
N TYR A 266 -8.65 -12.61 3.53
CA TYR A 266 -8.25 -12.78 4.92
C TYR A 266 -8.63 -11.59 5.81
N LYS A 267 -9.59 -10.77 5.38
CA LYS A 267 -10.00 -9.56 6.12
C LYS A 267 -10.41 -9.85 7.57
N ASP A 268 -11.06 -11.00 7.80
CA ASP A 268 -11.61 -11.39 9.11
C ASP A 268 -10.56 -12.05 10.02
N THR A 269 -9.38 -12.43 9.49
CA THR A 269 -8.29 -13.00 10.30
C THR A 269 -7.37 -11.93 10.88
N GLY A 270 -7.56 -10.67 10.51
CA GLY A 270 -6.68 -9.56 10.90
C GLY A 270 -5.34 -9.52 10.16
N TYR A 271 -5.16 -10.34 9.12
CA TYR A 271 -3.95 -10.30 8.31
C TYR A 271 -3.98 -9.11 7.35
N LYS A 272 -2.88 -8.36 7.35
CA LYS A 272 -2.61 -7.25 6.44
C LYS A 272 -1.31 -7.55 5.73
N PHE A 273 -1.42 -8.07 4.51
CA PHE A 273 -0.28 -8.49 3.70
C PHE A 273 0.39 -7.30 3.03
N LYS A 274 1.73 -7.32 3.05
CA LYS A 274 2.57 -6.45 2.22
C LYS A 274 3.71 -7.28 1.62
N VAL A 275 3.84 -7.22 0.31
CA VAL A 275 4.90 -7.93 -0.41
C VAL A 275 6.10 -7.01 -0.59
N PHE A 276 7.29 -7.57 -0.40
CA PHE A 276 8.60 -6.96 -0.58
C PHE A 276 9.41 -7.81 -1.55
N VAL A 277 9.71 -7.26 -2.72
CA VAL A 277 10.53 -7.89 -3.76
C VAL A 277 11.94 -7.35 -3.65
N PHE A 278 12.91 -8.23 -3.39
CA PHE A 278 14.34 -7.93 -3.41
C PHE A 278 14.94 -8.42 -4.74
N ALA A 279 16.05 -7.84 -5.21
CA ALA A 279 16.76 -8.38 -6.37
C ALA A 279 18.29 -8.47 -6.21
N SER A 280 18.78 -8.14 -5.02
CA SER A 280 20.19 -8.25 -4.65
C SER A 280 20.32 -8.09 -3.13
N ILE A 281 21.56 -8.12 -2.62
CA ILE A 281 21.91 -7.75 -1.24
C ILE A 281 21.71 -6.26 -0.92
N ASN A 282 21.00 -5.51 -1.77
CA ASN A 282 20.60 -4.15 -1.44
C ASN A 282 19.66 -4.18 -0.23
N GLU A 283 19.88 -3.26 0.70
CA GLU A 283 19.08 -3.20 1.92
C GLU A 283 17.61 -2.86 1.63
N LYS A 284 17.30 -2.23 0.50
CA LYS A 284 15.94 -1.83 0.16
C LYS A 284 15.31 -2.80 -0.84
N PRO A 285 14.02 -3.15 -0.67
CA PRO A 285 13.27 -3.86 -1.69
C PRO A 285 13.29 -3.04 -2.99
N ILE A 286 13.39 -3.72 -4.11
CA ILE A 286 13.26 -3.07 -5.42
C ILE A 286 11.80 -2.72 -5.73
N PHE A 287 10.85 -3.50 -5.23
CA PHE A 287 9.43 -3.23 -5.34
C PHE A 287 8.71 -3.67 -4.08
N LYS A 288 7.67 -2.95 -3.68
CA LYS A 288 6.85 -3.28 -2.53
C LYS A 288 5.41 -2.86 -2.76
N TYR A 289 4.47 -3.63 -2.24
CA TYR A 289 3.06 -3.32 -2.38
C TYR A 289 2.23 -3.88 -1.23
N GLY A 290 1.32 -3.06 -0.70
CA GLY A 290 0.45 -3.36 0.43
C GLY A 290 0.37 -2.18 1.41
N ASN A 291 -0.59 -2.23 2.35
CA ASN A 291 -0.85 -1.15 3.30
C ASN A 291 0.40 -0.83 4.16
N GLU A 292 0.60 0.42 4.57
CA GLU A 292 1.68 0.81 5.50
C GLU A 292 1.47 0.23 6.91
N ASN A 293 0.23 -0.05 7.32
CA ASN A 293 -0.11 -0.68 8.60
C ASN A 293 -0.14 -2.23 8.54
N PHE A 294 0.67 -2.84 7.67
CA PHE A 294 0.71 -4.28 7.44
C PHE A 294 1.08 -5.07 8.70
N ASN A 295 0.81 -6.37 8.76
CA ASN A 295 1.36 -7.26 9.80
C ASN A 295 1.89 -8.59 9.26
N VAL A 296 1.73 -8.84 7.96
CA VAL A 296 2.26 -10.02 7.28
C VAL A 296 3.20 -9.59 6.15
N PRO A 297 4.49 -9.38 6.42
CA PRO A 297 5.48 -9.13 5.37
C PRO A 297 5.78 -10.41 4.58
N ILE A 298 5.52 -10.39 3.29
CA ILE A 298 5.86 -11.47 2.35
C ILE A 298 7.10 -11.04 1.58
N SER A 299 8.20 -11.75 1.75
CA SER A 299 9.49 -11.38 1.14
C SER A 299 9.87 -12.37 0.05
N ILE A 300 10.08 -11.88 -1.17
CA ILE A 300 10.50 -12.69 -2.32
C ILE A 300 11.76 -12.09 -2.95
N LEU A 301 12.60 -12.94 -3.53
CA LEU A 301 13.83 -12.58 -4.24
C LEU A 301 13.60 -12.77 -5.74
N HIS A 302 13.89 -11.74 -6.53
CA HIS A 302 13.97 -11.79 -7.98
C HIS A 302 15.44 -11.86 -8.41
N SER A 303 15.86 -12.98 -8.98
CA SER A 303 17.23 -13.16 -9.49
C SER A 303 17.22 -14.00 -10.74
N ASN A 304 17.97 -13.61 -11.76
CA ASN A 304 18.09 -14.34 -13.03
C ASN A 304 16.73 -14.65 -13.68
N ASN A 305 15.82 -13.66 -13.68
CA ASN A 305 14.43 -13.80 -14.14
C ASN A 305 13.64 -14.90 -13.41
N HIS A 306 14.00 -15.26 -12.17
CA HIS A 306 13.27 -16.23 -11.34
C HIS A 306 12.87 -15.62 -10.01
N PHE A 307 11.81 -16.15 -9.40
CA PHE A 307 11.37 -15.73 -8.07
C PHE A 307 11.51 -16.85 -7.05
N ASP A 308 12.22 -16.56 -5.96
CA ASP A 308 12.31 -17.41 -4.77
C ASP A 308 11.64 -16.73 -3.56
N GLY A 309 11.19 -17.51 -2.58
CA GLY A 309 10.76 -16.96 -1.29
C GLY A 309 11.95 -16.68 -0.37
N ILE A 310 11.82 -15.72 0.54
CA ILE A 310 12.83 -15.40 1.55
C ILE A 310 12.29 -15.77 2.94
N ARG A 311 12.99 -16.66 3.65
CA ARG A 311 12.65 -17.05 5.03
C ARG A 311 13.12 -16.03 6.06
N ASN A 312 14.30 -15.46 5.84
CA ASN A 312 14.93 -14.51 6.76
C ASN A 312 15.70 -13.43 5.99
N VAL A 313 15.05 -12.28 5.77
CA VAL A 313 15.63 -11.13 5.08
C VAL A 313 16.88 -10.61 5.79
N GLY A 314 16.90 -10.59 7.13
CA GLY A 314 18.07 -10.16 7.89
C GLY A 314 19.31 -10.99 7.58
N GLY A 315 19.14 -12.31 7.46
CA GLY A 315 20.23 -13.25 7.15
C GLY A 315 20.87 -13.03 5.78
N MET A 316 20.16 -12.41 4.83
CA MET A 316 20.74 -12.05 3.52
C MET A 316 21.88 -11.03 3.64
N PHE A 317 21.93 -10.26 4.73
CA PHE A 317 22.94 -9.24 4.97
C PHE A 317 24.06 -9.68 5.93
N GLY A 318 24.10 -10.97 6.27
CA GLY A 318 25.12 -11.59 7.10
C GLY A 318 24.62 -12.07 8.47
N LEU A 319 25.49 -12.77 9.18
CA LEU A 319 25.18 -13.36 10.49
C LEU A 319 24.69 -12.28 11.48
N ASN A 320 23.66 -12.62 12.25
CA ASN A 320 23.05 -11.79 13.30
C ASN A 320 22.42 -10.47 12.83
N HIS A 321 22.27 -10.25 11.51
CA HIS A 321 21.44 -9.15 11.03
C HIS A 321 19.96 -9.52 11.09
N LYS A 322 19.18 -8.53 11.47
CA LYS A 322 17.71 -8.48 11.40
C LYS A 322 17.33 -7.42 10.37
N TYR A 323 16.09 -7.47 9.92
CA TYR A 323 15.56 -6.51 8.97
C TYR A 323 14.31 -5.83 9.51
N CYS A 324 14.22 -4.52 9.38
CA CYS A 324 13.01 -3.78 9.70
C CYS A 324 12.29 -3.43 8.40
N PHE A 325 11.13 -4.03 8.18
CA PHE A 325 10.34 -3.79 6.96
C PHE A 325 9.77 -2.38 6.86
N THR A 326 9.51 -1.72 7.99
CA THR A 326 8.99 -0.35 7.99
C THR A 326 10.08 0.70 7.78
N CYS A 327 11.26 0.49 8.39
CA CYS A 327 12.41 1.38 8.17
C CYS A 327 13.22 1.03 6.92
N GLU A 328 12.99 -0.15 6.34
CA GLU A 328 13.70 -0.70 5.18
C GLU A 328 15.22 -0.70 5.37
N LYS A 329 15.66 -1.10 6.56
CA LYS A 329 17.08 -1.12 6.95
C LYS A 329 17.40 -2.37 7.75
N LYS A 330 18.63 -2.86 7.56
CA LYS A 330 19.17 -3.92 8.41
C LYS A 330 19.63 -3.34 9.75
N TYR A 331 19.65 -4.18 10.78
CA TYR A 331 20.18 -3.83 12.09
C TYR A 331 20.67 -5.08 12.82
N ARG A 332 21.59 -4.93 13.78
CA ARG A 332 22.11 -6.08 14.56
C ARG A 332 21.47 -6.19 15.94
N LYS A 333 21.32 -5.06 16.64
CA LYS A 333 20.78 -4.99 18.00
C LYS A 333 19.40 -4.36 17.97
N SER A 334 18.38 -5.11 18.41
CA SER A 334 17.00 -4.61 18.49
C SER A 334 16.91 -3.36 19.34
N LYS A 335 17.45 -3.38 20.58
CA LYS A 335 17.42 -2.23 21.49
C LYS A 335 17.90 -0.91 20.87
N GLU A 336 18.99 -0.94 20.09
CA GLU A 336 19.52 0.27 19.43
C GLU A 336 18.65 0.70 18.25
N HIS A 337 18.11 -0.25 17.49
CA HIS A 337 17.20 0.03 16.39
C HIS A 337 15.88 0.62 16.89
N ASP A 338 15.32 0.05 17.95
CA ASP A 338 14.02 0.38 18.49
C ASP A 338 13.96 1.86 18.91
N LEU A 339 15.01 2.37 19.56
CA LEU A 339 15.17 3.78 19.95
C LEU A 339 15.10 4.77 18.78
N ARG A 340 15.40 4.32 17.56
CA ARG A 340 15.48 5.15 16.33
C ARG A 340 14.53 4.64 15.23
N CYS A 341 13.61 3.74 15.56
CA CYS A 341 12.71 3.14 14.59
C CYS A 341 11.55 4.10 14.32
N LYS A 342 11.25 4.36 13.04
CA LYS A 342 10.12 5.22 12.63
C LYS A 342 8.76 4.63 13.02
N SER A 343 8.72 3.32 13.23
CA SER A 343 7.54 2.56 13.67
C SER A 343 7.67 2.06 15.11
N LEU A 344 8.50 2.73 15.92
CA LEU A 344 8.39 2.66 17.37
C LEU A 344 7.17 3.48 17.79
N CYS A 345 6.20 2.84 18.41
CA CYS A 345 5.21 3.58 19.16
C CYS A 345 5.86 4.23 20.37
N ARG A 346 5.98 5.57 20.34
CA ARG A 346 6.45 6.38 21.47
C ARG A 346 5.56 6.24 22.71
N LEU A 347 4.36 5.67 22.55
CA LEU A 347 3.37 5.44 23.61
C LEU A 347 3.53 4.04 24.24
N CYS A 348 3.57 2.97 23.43
CA CYS A 348 3.57 1.59 23.93
C CYS A 348 4.92 0.86 23.81
N GLY A 349 5.97 1.53 23.32
CA GLY A 349 7.32 0.99 23.14
C GLY A 349 7.43 -0.13 22.09
N ARG A 350 6.31 -0.58 21.50
CA ARG A 350 6.27 -1.62 20.48
C ARG A 350 6.85 -1.10 19.18
N VAL A 351 7.65 -1.96 18.55
CA VAL A 351 8.27 -1.72 17.24
C VAL A 351 7.74 -2.77 16.28
N GLY A 352 7.21 -2.33 15.15
CA GLY A 352 6.81 -3.28 14.12
C GLY A 352 5.80 -2.73 13.14
N SER A 353 5.20 -3.66 12.42
CA SER A 353 4.29 -3.41 11.32
C SER A 353 2.88 -3.01 11.81
N GLU A 354 2.54 -3.31 13.07
CA GLU A 354 1.31 -2.89 13.77
C GLU A 354 1.38 -1.47 14.38
N TYR A 355 2.14 -0.57 13.75
CA TYR A 355 2.32 0.81 14.21
C TYR A 355 1.34 1.78 13.49
N PRO A 356 0.76 2.77 14.19
CA PRO A 356 0.73 2.95 15.66
C PRO A 356 -0.23 1.98 16.38
N CYS A 357 -0.05 1.79 17.69
CA CYS A 357 -0.91 0.89 18.50
C CYS A 357 -2.38 1.36 18.42
N MET A 358 -3.34 0.44 18.23
CA MET A 358 -4.77 0.80 18.23
C MET A 358 -5.20 1.31 19.61
N ALA A 359 -5.94 2.42 19.66
CA ALA A 359 -6.40 3.03 20.91
C ALA A 359 -7.47 2.15 21.60
N THR A 360 -7.29 1.82 22.88
CA THR A 360 -8.33 1.25 23.75
C THR A 360 -9.18 2.38 24.36
N ALA A 361 -10.50 2.26 24.32
CA ALA A 361 -11.43 3.40 24.33
C ALA A 361 -11.62 4.18 25.65
N ASN A 362 -11.00 3.82 26.78
CA ASN A 362 -11.52 4.24 28.10
C ASN A 362 -10.51 4.82 29.12
N TYR A 363 -9.30 5.24 28.75
CA TYR A 363 -8.35 5.81 29.73
C TYR A 363 -7.81 7.16 29.26
N PHE A 364 -7.70 8.15 30.15
CA PHE A 364 -7.01 9.41 29.85
C PHE A 364 -6.16 9.89 31.03
N LYS A 365 -4.83 10.01 30.86
CA LYS A 365 -3.91 10.64 31.82
C LYS A 365 -3.36 11.94 31.25
N LYS A 366 -3.50 13.06 31.97
CA LYS A 366 -2.96 14.37 31.55
C LYS A 366 -1.51 14.52 32.04
N CYS A 367 -0.61 14.96 31.18
CA CYS A 367 0.75 15.33 31.55
C CYS A 367 0.72 16.61 32.40
N ASP A 368 1.30 16.58 33.59
CA ASP A 368 1.34 17.75 34.46
C ASP A 368 2.33 18.83 33.93
N GLU A 369 3.35 18.43 33.17
CA GLU A 369 4.34 19.37 32.61
C GLU A 369 3.89 20.04 31.30
N CYS A 370 3.22 19.30 30.41
CA CYS A 370 2.86 19.81 29.07
C CYS A 370 1.36 19.81 28.76
N GLY A 371 0.52 19.37 29.70
CA GLY A 371 -0.94 19.40 29.58
C GLY A 371 -1.56 18.42 28.59
N LYS A 372 -0.76 17.59 27.89
CA LYS A 372 -1.25 16.61 26.92
C LYS A 372 -2.01 15.46 27.58
N LYS A 373 -3.14 15.07 27.01
CA LYS A 373 -3.95 13.92 27.46
C LYS A 373 -3.50 12.65 26.72
N TYR A 374 -3.20 11.58 27.45
CA TYR A 374 -2.73 10.30 26.93
C TYR A 374 -3.74 9.20 27.17
N LEU A 375 -3.94 8.35 26.17
CA LEU A 375 -5.14 7.54 26.05
C LEU A 375 -5.08 6.12 26.64
N ASN A 376 -3.97 5.61 27.23
CA ASN A 376 -3.89 4.34 28.00
C ASN A 376 -2.59 4.21 28.82
N ASP A 377 -2.55 3.21 29.70
CA ASP A 377 -1.64 3.01 30.85
C ASP A 377 -0.18 2.64 30.46
N GLN A 378 0.70 3.63 30.53
CA GLN A 378 2.05 3.65 31.15
C GLN A 378 2.88 4.81 30.61
#